data_AF-A0A842QAD3-F1
#
_entry.id   AF-A0A842QAD3-F1
#
_cell.length_a   1.000
_cell.length_b   1.000
_cell.length_c   1.000
_cell.angle_alpha   90.00
_cell.angle_beta   90.00
_cell.angle_gamma   90.00
#
_symmetry.space_group_name_H-M   'P 1'
#
loop_
_entity.id
_entity.type
_entity.pdbx_description
1 polymer ?
#
loop_
_entity_poly.entity_id
_entity_poly.type
_entity_poly.pdbx_seq_one_letter_code
_entity_poly.pdbx_strand_id
1 'polypeptide(L)'
;GTEDYVYKVDKTLTPEECEGNLPPPEDVIEITSCREINESGNYILANNIIASSGDCIIINADNVVLDCLNRKIEGSNGGEVAINVFSYGNIIRNCHIENFEFDGIKIDCVSKHNLIENNSVSHIDHRAIFLDKFDVSTTNNIIKDNILRDSEFGLLNYGLFTIIEDNEICQNTLDIDSGVGSFTGNNNLCDTTKDYHDESVGEGCENPCPGTSTSSSIDIPQIGETFQLSFYGQDIEDGRGLVIITGQPIQRTIAQRVFHGDEIDITPQLSGPLVTRLISLDPVRISRLVQKVQEI
;
A
#
# COMPACT_ATOMS: atom_id res chain seq x y z
N GLY A 1 -14.24 44.82 -32.74
CA GLY A 1 -14.85 45.54 -31.61
C GLY A 1 -14.65 44.68 -30.41
N THR A 2 -13.83 45.11 -29.46
CA THR A 2 -13.62 44.46 -28.17
C THR A 2 -14.73 44.93 -27.25
N GLU A 3 -15.71 44.08 -26.97
CA GLU A 3 -16.73 44.37 -25.98
C GLU A 3 -16.16 44.07 -24.59
N ASP A 4 -15.95 45.15 -23.82
CA ASP A 4 -15.54 45.09 -22.41
C ASP A 4 -16.69 44.51 -21.57
N TYR A 5 -16.52 43.28 -21.11
CA TYR A 5 -17.36 42.70 -20.06
C TYR A 5 -16.95 43.28 -18.70
N VAL A 6 -17.62 44.36 -18.30
CA VAL A 6 -17.55 44.89 -16.93
C VAL A 6 -18.33 43.94 -16.02
N TYR A 7 -17.62 43.08 -15.29
CA TYR A 7 -18.21 42.34 -14.18
C TYR A 7 -18.60 43.32 -13.08
N LYS A 8 -19.91 43.56 -12.94
CA LYS A 8 -20.44 44.20 -11.74
C LYS A 8 -20.31 43.22 -10.59
N VAL A 9 -19.37 43.50 -9.70
CA VAL A 9 -19.31 42.89 -8.37
C VAL A 9 -20.44 43.53 -7.55
N ASP A 10 -21.67 43.04 -7.76
CA ASP A 10 -22.83 43.50 -7.01
C ASP A 10 -23.04 42.60 -5.80
N LYS A 11 -23.14 43.28 -4.64
CA LYS A 11 -23.54 42.82 -3.32
C LYS A 11 -22.42 42.31 -2.41
N THR A 12 -21.94 43.23 -1.57
CA THR A 12 -21.25 42.92 -0.31
C THR A 12 -22.25 42.16 0.57
N LEU A 13 -22.06 40.86 0.73
CA LEU A 13 -22.85 40.04 1.65
C LEU A 13 -22.63 40.57 3.08
N THR A 14 -23.72 40.76 3.79
CA THR A 14 -23.65 41.20 5.20
C THR A 14 -23.24 40.02 6.08
N PRO A 15 -22.54 40.24 7.21
CA PRO A 15 -22.19 39.17 8.16
C PRO A 15 -23.39 38.34 8.64
N GLU A 16 -24.59 38.92 8.68
CA GLU A 16 -25.84 38.22 9.00
C GLU A 16 -26.35 37.29 7.88
N GLU A 17 -26.01 37.56 6.61
CA GLU A 17 -26.26 36.63 5.49
C GLU A 17 -25.22 35.47 5.47
N CYS A 18 -24.15 35.55 6.28
CA CYS A 18 -23.19 34.47 6.50
C CYS A 18 -23.53 33.58 7.72
N GLU A 19 -24.41 34.04 8.61
CA GLU A 19 -25.05 33.21 9.64
C GLU A 19 -26.27 32.48 9.05
N GLY A 20 -26.10 31.93 7.85
CA GLY A 20 -27.09 31.06 7.24
C GLY A 20 -27.46 29.98 8.26
N ASN A 21 -28.75 29.89 8.60
CA ASN A 21 -29.32 28.83 9.42
C ASN A 21 -28.64 27.53 9.01
N LEU A 22 -27.73 27.04 9.85
CA LEU A 22 -27.10 25.75 9.61
C LEU A 22 -28.25 24.77 9.38
N PRO A 23 -28.23 24.00 8.28
CA PRO A 23 -29.24 22.97 8.08
C PRO A 23 -29.33 22.16 9.37
N PRO A 24 -30.54 21.75 9.80
CA PRO A 24 -30.69 20.91 10.98
C PRO A 24 -29.67 19.77 10.91
N PRO A 25 -28.97 19.44 12.02
CA PRO A 25 -27.98 18.39 12.00
C PRO A 25 -28.62 17.15 11.38
N GLU A 26 -28.03 16.66 10.29
CA GLU A 26 -28.56 15.51 9.56
C GLU A 26 -28.71 14.33 10.53
N ASP A 27 -29.85 13.63 10.43
CA ASP A 27 -30.11 12.47 11.28
C ASP A 27 -29.03 11.42 11.05
N VAL A 28 -28.40 10.96 12.14
CA VAL A 28 -27.38 9.91 12.11
C VAL A 28 -28.06 8.56 12.28
N ILE A 29 -27.82 7.64 11.34
CA ILE A 29 -28.41 6.30 11.31
C ILE A 29 -27.39 5.28 11.83
N GLU A 30 -27.75 4.58 12.90
CA GLU A 30 -26.93 3.52 13.47
C GLU A 30 -27.04 2.20 12.67
N ILE A 31 -25.88 1.56 12.43
CA ILE A 31 -25.75 0.25 11.81
C ILE A 31 -25.20 -0.75 12.84
N THR A 32 -25.89 -1.87 13.03
CA THR A 32 -25.49 -2.92 14.00
C THR A 32 -25.17 -4.27 13.36
N SER A 33 -25.39 -4.42 12.06
CA SER A 33 -25.15 -5.64 11.30
C SER A 33 -24.88 -5.31 9.83
N CYS A 34 -24.35 -6.29 9.08
CA CYS A 34 -24.28 -6.23 7.62
C CYS A 34 -25.65 -5.84 7.02
N ARG A 35 -25.65 -4.95 6.03
CA ARG A 35 -26.86 -4.41 5.40
C ARG A 35 -26.55 -3.66 4.10
N GLU A 36 -27.60 -3.39 3.36
CA GLU A 36 -27.60 -2.41 2.29
C GLU A 36 -27.94 -1.00 2.81
N ILE A 37 -27.29 0.00 2.22
CA ILE A 37 -27.54 1.43 2.39
C ILE A 37 -28.07 1.96 1.06
N ASN A 38 -29.38 2.20 1.04
CA ASN A 38 -30.14 2.59 -0.15
C ASN A 38 -30.65 4.05 -0.09
N GLU A 39 -30.26 4.80 0.95
CA GLU A 39 -30.62 6.21 1.13
C GLU A 39 -29.35 7.01 1.46
N SER A 40 -29.27 8.25 0.99
CA SER A 40 -28.21 9.18 1.34
C SER A 40 -28.28 9.55 2.82
N GLY A 41 -27.14 9.89 3.43
CA GLY A 41 -27.10 10.39 4.81
C GLY A 41 -25.86 9.94 5.58
N ASN A 42 -25.87 10.19 6.89
CA ASN A 42 -24.78 9.85 7.79
C ASN A 42 -25.09 8.55 8.53
N TYR A 43 -24.18 7.59 8.42
CA TYR A 43 -24.27 6.29 9.03
C TYR A 43 -23.09 6.08 9.96
N ILE A 44 -23.38 5.53 11.15
CA ILE A 44 -22.34 5.13 12.08
C ILE A 44 -22.48 3.65 12.42
N LEU A 45 -21.35 2.95 12.53
CA LEU A 45 -21.39 1.64 13.15
C LEU A 45 -21.66 1.81 14.64
N ALA A 46 -22.69 1.13 15.17
CA ALA A 46 -23.07 1.12 16.57
C ALA A 46 -22.36 0.02 17.38
N ASN A 47 -21.83 -1.01 16.71
CA ASN A 47 -21.04 -2.11 17.30
C ASN A 47 -20.07 -2.66 16.25
N ASN A 48 -19.16 -3.55 16.67
CA ASN A 48 -18.42 -4.38 15.72
C ASN A 48 -19.40 -5.30 14.96
N ILE A 49 -19.09 -5.58 13.69
CA ILE A 49 -19.89 -6.44 12.83
C ILE A 49 -19.07 -7.68 12.46
N ILE A 50 -19.70 -8.85 12.48
CA ILE A 50 -19.13 -10.11 11.98
C ILE A 50 -19.94 -10.52 10.75
N ALA A 51 -19.27 -10.57 9.60
CA ALA A 51 -19.82 -10.97 8.31
C ALA A 51 -19.63 -12.48 8.09
N SER A 52 -20.73 -13.22 8.04
CA SER A 52 -20.71 -14.68 7.90
C SER A 52 -20.64 -15.18 6.48
N SER A 53 -21.04 -14.37 5.50
CA SER A 53 -21.13 -14.75 4.08
C SER A 53 -21.34 -13.53 3.20
N GLY A 54 -20.77 -13.52 1.99
CA GLY A 54 -21.03 -12.50 0.98
C GLY A 54 -20.56 -11.10 1.37
N ASP A 55 -21.08 -10.08 0.69
CA ASP A 55 -20.79 -8.68 0.97
C ASP A 55 -21.47 -8.22 2.27
N CYS A 56 -20.74 -7.52 3.14
CA CYS A 56 -21.30 -7.08 4.42
C CYS A 56 -22.06 -5.75 4.34
N ILE A 57 -21.39 -4.66 3.95
CA ILE A 57 -22.04 -3.35 3.77
C ILE A 57 -22.05 -3.00 2.30
N ILE A 58 -23.24 -2.87 1.72
CA ILE A 58 -23.43 -2.51 0.31
C ILE A 58 -23.99 -1.08 0.24
N ILE A 59 -23.29 -0.18 -0.44
CA ILE A 59 -23.66 1.23 -0.56
C ILE A 59 -24.16 1.51 -1.98
N ASN A 60 -25.48 1.56 -2.13
CA ASN A 60 -26.16 1.83 -3.41
C ASN A 60 -26.60 3.29 -3.57
N ALA A 61 -26.68 4.05 -2.48
CA ALA A 61 -27.05 5.47 -2.50
C ALA A 61 -25.84 6.39 -2.56
N ASP A 62 -26.02 7.54 -3.21
CA ASP A 62 -25.01 8.58 -3.30
C ASP A 62 -24.90 9.38 -1.99
N ASN A 63 -23.77 10.07 -1.81
CA ASN A 63 -23.56 10.98 -0.67
C ASN A 63 -23.80 10.32 0.69
N VAL A 64 -23.40 9.05 0.81
CA VAL A 64 -23.37 8.33 2.08
C VAL A 64 -22.07 8.63 2.80
N VAL A 65 -22.17 9.04 4.06
CA VAL A 65 -21.03 9.08 4.98
C VAL A 65 -21.13 7.86 5.89
N LEU A 66 -20.26 6.87 5.69
CA LEU A 66 -20.11 5.74 6.60
C LEU A 66 -18.90 5.97 7.50
N ASP A 67 -19.17 6.29 8.77
CA ASP A 67 -18.16 6.46 9.80
C ASP A 67 -18.21 5.28 10.78
N CYS A 68 -17.20 4.42 10.74
CA CYS A 68 -17.18 3.24 11.59
C CYS A 68 -16.82 3.56 13.05
N LEU A 69 -16.45 4.80 13.40
CA LEU A 69 -16.05 5.18 14.76
C LEU A 69 -14.97 4.25 15.36
N ASN A 70 -14.00 3.86 14.53
CA ASN A 70 -12.93 2.89 14.84
C ASN A 70 -13.43 1.50 15.26
N ARG A 71 -14.66 1.13 14.85
CA ARG A 71 -15.23 -0.21 15.07
C ARG A 71 -14.80 -1.16 13.97
N LYS A 72 -14.83 -2.45 14.33
CA LYS A 72 -14.35 -3.53 13.50
C LYS A 72 -15.47 -4.12 12.63
N ILE A 73 -15.18 -4.32 11.36
CA ILE A 73 -15.95 -5.17 10.44
C ILE A 73 -15.06 -6.39 10.13
N GLU A 74 -15.51 -7.57 10.52
CA GLU A 74 -14.73 -8.82 10.44
C GLU A 74 -15.41 -9.85 9.57
N GLY A 75 -14.69 -10.45 8.63
CA GLY A 75 -15.16 -11.64 7.94
C GLY A 75 -14.92 -12.90 8.77
N SER A 76 -15.86 -13.86 8.72
CA SER A 76 -15.73 -15.14 9.43
C SER A 76 -15.64 -16.33 8.46
N ASN A 77 -14.50 -16.46 7.75
CA ASN A 77 -14.23 -17.55 6.79
C ASN A 77 -15.34 -17.72 5.72
N GLY A 78 -15.82 -16.61 5.17
CA GLY A 78 -16.86 -16.61 4.12
C GLY A 78 -17.42 -15.24 3.74
N GLY A 79 -17.03 -14.16 4.42
CA GLY A 79 -17.31 -12.80 3.96
C GLY A 79 -16.49 -12.51 2.70
N GLU A 80 -17.17 -12.12 1.62
CA GLU A 80 -16.53 -11.85 0.33
C GLU A 80 -15.92 -10.44 0.33
N VAL A 81 -16.77 -9.42 0.52
CA VAL A 81 -16.36 -8.00 0.56
C VAL A 81 -16.86 -7.33 1.85
N ALA A 82 -16.00 -6.56 2.54
CA ALA A 82 -16.44 -5.86 3.75
C ALA A 82 -17.37 -4.68 3.42
N ILE A 83 -16.93 -3.82 2.51
CA ILE A 83 -17.69 -2.65 2.05
C ILE A 83 -17.66 -2.60 0.52
N ASN A 84 -18.81 -2.68 -0.13
CA ASN A 84 -18.95 -2.62 -1.58
C ASN A 84 -19.77 -1.38 -2.00
N VAL A 85 -19.20 -0.52 -2.85
CA VAL A 85 -19.76 0.78 -3.24
C VAL A 85 -20.14 0.78 -4.72
N PHE A 86 -21.42 1.05 -5.00
CA PHE A 86 -22.00 1.11 -6.35
C PHE A 86 -22.50 2.53 -6.73
N SER A 87 -22.00 3.56 -6.06
CA SER A 87 -22.59 4.90 -6.03
C SER A 87 -21.53 6.02 -5.96
N TYR A 88 -21.97 7.28 -5.97
CA TYR A 88 -21.11 8.46 -6.10
C TYR A 88 -21.01 9.28 -4.82
N GLY A 89 -19.87 9.95 -4.63
CA GLY A 89 -19.74 10.97 -3.59
C GLY A 89 -19.75 10.44 -2.16
N ASN A 90 -19.46 9.15 -1.96
CA ASN A 90 -19.51 8.54 -0.64
C ASN A 90 -18.20 8.76 0.12
N ILE A 91 -18.29 8.80 1.45
CA ILE A 91 -17.16 8.89 2.36
C ILE A 91 -17.16 7.65 3.24
N ILE A 92 -16.07 6.89 3.24
CA ILE A 92 -15.87 5.73 4.10
C ILE A 92 -14.67 6.00 4.99
N ARG A 93 -14.89 6.04 6.30
CA ARG A 93 -13.82 6.41 7.24
C ARG A 93 -13.86 5.75 8.61
N ASN A 94 -12.70 5.79 9.26
CA ASN A 94 -12.48 5.32 10.62
C ASN A 94 -12.90 3.84 10.80
N CYS A 95 -12.75 3.01 9.77
CA CYS A 95 -13.11 1.58 9.81
C CYS A 95 -11.88 0.72 10.11
N HIS A 96 -12.08 -0.32 10.92
CA HIS A 96 -11.11 -1.41 11.07
C HIS A 96 -11.65 -2.66 10.37
N ILE A 97 -11.04 -3.07 9.27
CA ILE A 97 -11.54 -4.14 8.40
C ILE A 97 -10.53 -5.29 8.39
N GLU A 98 -10.99 -6.52 8.66
CA GLU A 98 -10.12 -7.70 8.63
C GLU A 98 -10.82 -9.01 8.29
N ASN A 99 -10.03 -10.00 7.85
CA ASN A 99 -10.41 -11.39 7.65
C ASN A 99 -11.49 -11.62 6.58
N PHE A 100 -11.42 -10.91 5.45
CA PHE A 100 -12.28 -11.11 4.27
C PHE A 100 -11.58 -11.90 3.17
N GLU A 101 -12.35 -12.69 2.41
CA GLU A 101 -11.84 -13.59 1.37
C GLU A 101 -11.43 -12.86 0.09
N PHE A 102 -12.13 -11.78 -0.29
CA PHE A 102 -11.82 -11.05 -1.51
C PHE A 102 -11.34 -9.63 -1.24
N ASP A 103 -12.25 -8.74 -0.82
CA ASP A 103 -11.96 -7.31 -0.78
C ASP A 103 -12.28 -6.69 0.59
N GLY A 104 -11.40 -5.82 1.08
CA GLY A 104 -11.73 -4.99 2.24
C GLY A 104 -12.74 -3.91 1.83
N ILE A 105 -12.32 -2.98 0.98
CA ILE A 105 -13.20 -1.95 0.41
C ILE A 105 -13.14 -2.05 -1.12
N LYS A 106 -14.30 -2.31 -1.73
CA LYS A 106 -14.47 -2.34 -3.18
C LYS A 106 -15.25 -1.12 -3.65
N ILE A 107 -14.68 -0.38 -4.61
CA ILE A 107 -15.39 0.63 -5.39
C ILE A 107 -15.72 0.02 -6.74
N ASP A 108 -16.99 -0.32 -6.92
CA ASP A 108 -17.49 -1.03 -8.10
C ASP A 108 -17.95 -0.05 -9.19
N CYS A 109 -18.15 -0.60 -10.39
CA CYS A 109 -18.45 0.04 -11.67
C CYS A 109 -19.19 1.38 -11.57
N VAL A 110 -18.69 2.36 -12.33
CA VAL A 110 -19.28 3.70 -12.51
C VAL A 110 -19.17 4.60 -11.29
N SER A 111 -18.71 4.13 -10.13
CA SER A 111 -18.57 4.95 -8.91
C SER A 111 -17.50 6.05 -9.04
N LYS A 112 -17.86 7.29 -8.68
CA LYS A 112 -16.96 8.46 -8.81
C LYS A 112 -17.00 9.34 -7.56
N HIS A 113 -15.95 10.14 -7.38
CA HIS A 113 -15.88 11.13 -6.31
C HIS A 113 -16.03 10.56 -4.90
N ASN A 114 -15.69 9.28 -4.72
CA ASN A 114 -15.69 8.66 -3.40
C ASN A 114 -14.39 8.99 -2.67
N LEU A 115 -14.48 9.12 -1.35
CA LEU A 115 -13.37 9.34 -0.44
C LEU A 115 -13.25 8.15 0.52
N ILE A 116 -12.10 7.49 0.50
CA ILE A 116 -11.74 6.44 1.46
C ILE A 116 -10.62 7.01 2.33
N GLU A 117 -10.92 7.31 3.60
CA GLU A 117 -9.96 7.96 4.49
C GLU A 117 -9.88 7.36 5.89
N ASN A 118 -8.69 7.37 6.51
CA ASN A 118 -8.52 6.96 7.92
C ASN A 118 -9.02 5.54 8.22
N ASN A 119 -8.84 4.59 7.30
CA ASN A 119 -9.19 3.18 7.52
C ASN A 119 -7.96 2.33 7.80
N SER A 120 -8.13 1.29 8.62
CA SER A 120 -7.15 0.22 8.83
C SER A 120 -7.71 -1.06 8.21
N VAL A 121 -7.10 -1.54 7.13
CA VAL A 121 -7.53 -2.73 6.40
C VAL A 121 -6.39 -3.75 6.43
N SER A 122 -6.66 -4.95 6.95
CA SER A 122 -5.61 -5.97 7.10
C SER A 122 -6.11 -7.39 6.98
N HIS A 123 -5.24 -8.35 6.70
CA HIS A 123 -5.60 -9.77 6.63
C HIS A 123 -6.75 -10.01 5.64
N ILE A 124 -6.61 -9.45 4.44
CA ILE A 124 -7.54 -9.69 3.34
C ILE A 124 -6.85 -10.67 2.40
N ASP A 125 -7.49 -11.79 2.10
CA ASP A 125 -6.86 -12.86 1.32
C ASP A 125 -6.46 -12.37 -0.10
N HIS A 126 -7.15 -11.36 -0.62
CA HIS A 126 -6.89 -10.73 -1.92
C HIS A 126 -6.51 -9.23 -1.78
N ARG A 127 -7.46 -8.29 -1.80
CA ARG A 127 -7.18 -6.86 -2.00
C ARG A 127 -7.73 -6.03 -0.84
N ALA A 128 -6.87 -5.30 -0.14
CA ALA A 128 -7.34 -4.42 0.93
C ALA A 128 -8.26 -3.31 0.39
N ILE A 129 -7.84 -2.59 -0.67
CA ILE A 129 -8.72 -1.69 -1.42
C ILE A 129 -8.67 -2.06 -2.91
N PHE A 130 -9.84 -2.18 -3.53
CA PHE A 130 -9.98 -2.46 -4.95
C PHE A 130 -10.87 -1.44 -5.66
N LEU A 131 -10.33 -0.74 -6.67
CA LEU A 131 -11.12 0.08 -7.59
C LEU A 131 -11.31 -0.69 -8.88
N ASP A 132 -12.53 -1.20 -9.07
CA ASP A 132 -12.87 -2.04 -10.21
C ASP A 132 -12.95 -1.22 -11.51
N LYS A 133 -12.54 -1.83 -12.63
CA LYS A 133 -12.61 -1.24 -13.95
C LYS A 133 -13.50 -2.09 -14.83
N PHE A 134 -14.78 -1.74 -14.82
CA PHE A 134 -15.68 -2.02 -15.92
C PHE A 134 -15.96 -0.69 -16.64
N ASP A 135 -15.49 -0.58 -17.87
CA ASP A 135 -15.79 0.53 -18.80
C ASP A 135 -15.36 1.94 -18.37
N VAL A 136 -14.11 2.13 -17.92
CA VAL A 136 -13.45 3.45 -17.68
C VAL A 136 -14.21 4.43 -16.79
N SER A 137 -15.17 3.93 -16.01
CA SER A 137 -16.22 4.74 -15.41
C SER A 137 -15.95 5.06 -13.94
N THR A 138 -15.11 4.25 -13.26
CA THR A 138 -14.65 4.49 -11.89
C THR A 138 -13.59 5.59 -11.90
N THR A 139 -13.96 6.83 -11.56
CA THR A 139 -13.06 7.99 -11.73
C THR A 139 -13.10 9.00 -10.60
N ASN A 140 -12.03 9.79 -10.44
CA ASN A 140 -11.95 10.91 -9.49
C ASN A 140 -12.19 10.49 -8.03
N ASN A 141 -11.74 9.30 -7.65
CA ASN A 141 -11.81 8.85 -6.25
C ASN A 141 -10.54 9.29 -5.49
N ILE A 142 -10.65 9.47 -4.18
CA ILE A 142 -9.54 9.85 -3.32
C ILE A 142 -9.35 8.77 -2.26
N ILE A 143 -8.13 8.29 -2.11
CA ILE A 143 -7.72 7.28 -1.14
C ILE A 143 -6.59 7.89 -0.31
N LYS A 144 -6.84 8.17 0.96
CA LYS A 144 -5.85 8.85 1.79
C LYS A 144 -5.83 8.45 3.24
N ASP A 145 -4.71 8.66 3.93
CA ASP A 145 -4.59 8.40 5.37
C ASP A 145 -4.99 6.96 5.77
N ASN A 146 -4.87 5.97 4.87
CA ASN A 146 -5.22 4.57 5.16
C ASN A 146 -3.99 3.75 5.54
N ILE A 147 -4.18 2.73 6.37
CA ILE A 147 -3.19 1.71 6.72
C ILE A 147 -3.64 0.39 6.11
N LEU A 148 -2.92 -0.10 5.09
CA LEU A 148 -3.23 -1.29 4.30
C LEU A 148 -2.10 -2.32 4.43
N ARG A 149 -2.39 -3.49 5.00
CA ARG A 149 -1.35 -4.50 5.26
C ARG A 149 -1.83 -5.94 5.18
N ASP A 150 -0.88 -6.87 5.21
CA ASP A 150 -1.12 -8.30 5.36
C ASP A 150 -2.15 -8.84 4.35
N SER A 151 -2.10 -8.35 3.10
CA SER A 151 -2.99 -8.75 2.00
C SER A 151 -2.17 -9.14 0.76
N GLU A 152 -2.77 -9.79 -0.24
CA GLU A 152 -2.07 -10.03 -1.51
C GLU A 152 -1.76 -8.68 -2.18
N PHE A 153 -2.77 -7.81 -2.29
CA PHE A 153 -2.62 -6.44 -2.76
C PHE A 153 -3.04 -5.47 -1.67
N GLY A 154 -2.20 -4.50 -1.34
CA GLY A 154 -2.60 -3.39 -0.48
C GLY A 154 -3.67 -2.53 -1.19
N LEU A 155 -3.31 -2.05 -2.38
CA LEU A 155 -4.20 -1.27 -3.24
C LEU A 155 -4.09 -1.74 -4.69
N LEU A 156 -5.21 -2.25 -5.23
CA LEU A 156 -5.35 -2.50 -6.67
C LEU A 156 -6.29 -1.44 -7.26
N ASN A 157 -5.73 -0.51 -8.03
CA ASN A 157 -6.48 0.59 -8.60
C ASN A 157 -6.56 0.45 -10.12
N TYR A 158 -7.74 0.17 -10.67
CA TYR A 158 -7.98 0.28 -12.11
C TYR A 158 -8.84 1.49 -12.51
N GLY A 159 -9.15 2.37 -11.55
CA GLY A 159 -9.84 3.63 -11.78
C GLY A 159 -8.98 4.67 -12.49
N LEU A 160 -9.62 5.73 -13.00
CA LEU A 160 -8.96 6.86 -13.65
C LEU A 160 -9.05 8.13 -12.80
N PHE A 161 -8.01 8.95 -12.84
CA PHE A 161 -7.90 10.18 -12.07
C PHE A 161 -8.08 9.96 -10.57
N THR A 162 -7.63 8.81 -10.07
CA THR A 162 -7.64 8.51 -8.62
C THR A 162 -6.48 9.25 -7.97
N ILE A 163 -6.73 9.90 -6.84
CA ILE A 163 -5.70 10.49 -5.98
C ILE A 163 -5.39 9.50 -4.87
N ILE A 164 -4.12 9.14 -4.70
CA ILE A 164 -3.64 8.23 -3.65
C ILE A 164 -2.58 8.99 -2.85
N GLU A 165 -2.90 9.46 -1.65
CA GLU A 165 -2.00 10.33 -0.87
C GLU A 165 -1.91 9.92 0.60
N ASP A 166 -0.74 10.09 1.21
CA ASP A 166 -0.55 9.90 2.66
C ASP A 166 -0.99 8.52 3.21
N ASN A 167 -0.89 7.45 2.41
CA ASN A 167 -1.23 6.08 2.87
C ASN A 167 0.01 5.30 3.34
N GLU A 168 -0.19 4.43 4.34
CA GLU A 168 0.75 3.39 4.74
C GLU A 168 0.31 2.05 4.14
N ILE A 169 1.00 1.62 3.08
CA ILE A 169 0.66 0.42 2.30
C ILE A 169 1.86 -0.52 2.36
N CYS A 170 1.86 -1.41 3.35
CA CYS A 170 3.05 -2.15 3.75
C CYS A 170 2.73 -3.61 4.08
N GLN A 171 3.72 -4.49 3.95
CA GLN A 171 3.58 -5.91 4.31
C GLN A 171 2.52 -6.63 3.46
N ASN A 172 2.27 -6.16 2.24
CA ASN A 172 1.48 -6.89 1.26
C ASN A 172 2.40 -7.69 0.33
N THR A 173 1.83 -8.61 -0.46
CA THR A 173 2.62 -9.27 -1.52
C THR A 173 3.00 -8.25 -2.60
N LEU A 174 2.06 -7.36 -2.93
CA LEU A 174 2.26 -6.16 -3.72
C LEU A 174 1.53 -5.00 -3.05
N ASP A 175 2.25 -3.94 -2.70
CA ASP A 175 1.65 -2.82 -1.97
C ASP A 175 0.69 -2.05 -2.88
N ILE A 176 1.16 -1.57 -4.04
CA ILE A 176 0.33 -0.82 -4.98
C ILE A 176 0.46 -1.39 -6.39
N ASP A 177 -0.68 -1.72 -7.01
CA ASP A 177 -0.81 -1.95 -8.46
C ASP A 177 -1.86 -0.98 -9.01
N SER A 178 -1.41 -0.04 -9.82
CA SER A 178 -2.27 0.96 -10.46
C SER A 178 -2.78 0.53 -11.85
N GLY A 179 -2.37 -0.65 -12.32
CA GLY A 179 -2.65 -1.20 -13.63
C GLY A 179 -2.55 -0.18 -14.77
N VAL A 180 -3.70 0.18 -15.33
CA VAL A 180 -3.82 1.10 -16.47
C VAL A 180 -4.47 2.43 -16.10
N GLY A 181 -4.60 2.68 -14.79
CA GLY A 181 -5.17 3.91 -14.26
C GLY A 181 -4.26 5.11 -14.54
N SER A 182 -4.85 6.28 -14.82
CA SER A 182 -4.14 7.54 -14.57
C SER A 182 -4.38 7.88 -13.12
N PHE A 183 -3.34 8.07 -12.34
CA PHE A 183 -3.45 8.42 -10.92
C PHE A 183 -2.38 9.46 -10.60
N THR A 184 -2.65 10.21 -9.55
CA THR A 184 -1.72 11.16 -8.94
C THR A 184 -1.62 10.79 -7.48
N GLY A 185 -0.53 11.17 -6.83
CA GLY A 185 -0.33 10.80 -5.45
C GLY A 185 1.02 11.19 -4.92
N ASN A 186 1.09 11.40 -3.62
CA ASN A 186 2.27 11.83 -2.90
C ASN A 186 2.31 11.27 -1.48
N ASN A 187 3.49 11.23 -0.89
CA ASN A 187 3.73 10.85 0.50
C ASN A 187 3.24 9.44 0.87
N ASN A 188 3.18 8.50 -0.09
CA ASN A 188 2.80 7.13 0.25
C ASN A 188 4.01 6.34 0.76
N LEU A 189 3.77 5.53 1.77
CA LEU A 189 4.74 4.64 2.39
C LEU A 189 4.52 3.22 1.84
N CYS A 190 5.41 2.72 0.99
CA CYS A 190 5.33 1.37 0.43
C CYS A 190 6.66 0.86 -0.11
N ASP A 191 6.79 -0.45 -0.34
CA ASP A 191 8.05 -1.07 -0.81
C ASP A 191 7.94 -1.77 -2.17
N THR A 192 6.74 -2.24 -2.50
CA THR A 192 6.49 -3.08 -3.66
C THR A 192 5.40 -2.47 -4.52
N THR A 193 5.81 -1.88 -5.64
CA THR A 193 4.89 -1.18 -6.55
C THR A 193 4.94 -1.78 -7.94
N LYS A 194 3.81 -1.73 -8.63
CA LYS A 194 3.70 -1.99 -10.05
C LYS A 194 2.87 -0.89 -10.71
N ASP A 195 3.44 -0.34 -11.78
CA ASP A 195 2.85 0.76 -12.56
C ASP A 195 2.53 2.02 -11.74
N TYR A 196 3.01 2.10 -10.49
CA TYR A 196 2.76 3.21 -9.56
C TYR A 196 3.92 4.20 -9.53
N HIS A 197 3.56 5.47 -9.54
CA HIS A 197 4.44 6.63 -9.61
C HIS A 197 3.98 7.68 -8.61
N ASP A 198 4.69 7.81 -7.49
CA ASP A 198 4.54 8.95 -6.60
C ASP A 198 5.14 10.20 -7.28
N GLU A 199 4.41 11.32 -7.25
CA GLU A 199 4.76 12.56 -7.96
C GLU A 199 6.14 13.11 -7.55
N SER A 200 6.60 12.79 -6.34
CA SER A 200 7.86 13.27 -5.78
C SER A 200 9.10 12.51 -6.26
N VAL A 201 8.98 11.21 -6.60
CA VAL A 201 10.12 10.32 -6.85
C VAL A 201 10.13 9.65 -8.23
N GLY A 202 9.05 9.78 -8.99
CA GLY A 202 8.98 9.34 -10.39
C GLY A 202 8.58 7.88 -10.57
N GLU A 203 9.18 6.91 -9.88
CA GLU A 203 8.74 5.49 -9.85
C GLU A 203 8.69 4.97 -8.42
N GLY A 204 7.64 4.22 -8.09
CA GLY A 204 7.43 3.67 -6.75
C GLY A 204 6.90 4.69 -5.74
N CYS A 205 7.01 4.34 -4.45
CA CYS A 205 6.62 5.20 -3.34
C CYS A 205 7.75 6.12 -2.89
N GLU A 206 7.38 7.28 -2.34
CA GLU A 206 8.33 8.24 -1.78
C GLU A 206 9.10 7.68 -0.59
N ASN A 207 8.42 6.93 0.28
CA ASN A 207 8.99 6.42 1.52
C ASN A 207 8.89 4.89 1.57
N PRO A 208 9.98 4.17 1.94
CA PRO A 208 9.93 2.73 2.16
C PRO A 208 9.33 2.39 3.53
N CYS A 209 8.68 1.24 3.66
CA CYS A 209 8.00 0.85 4.89
C CYS A 209 8.95 0.74 6.11
N PRO A 210 8.46 1.02 7.33
CA PRO A 210 9.24 0.82 8.54
C PRO A 210 9.65 -0.65 8.69
N GLY A 211 10.94 -0.90 8.88
CA GLY A 211 11.46 -2.25 9.12
C GLY A 211 11.82 -3.03 7.86
N THR A 212 11.44 -2.58 6.67
CA THR A 212 11.93 -3.11 5.40
C THR A 212 13.24 -2.41 5.05
N SER A 213 14.26 -2.64 5.88
CA SER A 213 15.63 -2.20 5.59
C SER A 213 16.15 -2.88 4.33
N THR A 214 15.81 -2.34 3.15
CA THR A 214 16.44 -2.70 1.89
C THR A 214 17.90 -2.30 2.00
N SER A 215 18.76 -3.32 1.94
CA SER A 215 20.22 -3.26 1.95
C SER A 215 20.85 -1.95 2.44
N SER A 216 21.46 -1.98 3.62
CA SER A 216 22.62 -1.12 3.87
C SER A 216 23.55 -1.25 2.67
N SER A 217 23.70 -0.20 1.86
CA SER A 217 24.85 -0.10 0.98
C SER A 217 26.05 -0.21 1.89
N ILE A 218 26.78 -1.32 1.77
CA ILE A 218 28.12 -1.37 2.34
C ILE A 218 28.88 -0.34 1.52
N ASP A 219 29.12 0.83 2.09
CA ASP A 219 30.15 1.73 1.58
C ASP A 219 31.45 0.93 1.61
N ILE A 220 31.79 0.35 0.46
CA ILE A 220 33.13 -0.19 0.25
C ILE A 220 33.99 1.06 0.18
N PRO A 221 34.88 1.30 1.16
CA PRO A 221 35.74 2.47 1.12
C PRO A 221 36.45 2.50 -0.24
N GLN A 222 36.50 3.68 -0.86
CA GLN A 222 37.27 3.89 -2.08
C GLN A 222 38.77 3.69 -1.78
N ILE A 223 39.17 2.43 -1.76
CA ILE A 223 40.54 1.99 -1.88
C ILE A 223 40.65 1.64 -3.35
N GLY A 224 41.63 2.20 -4.07
CA GLY A 224 41.86 1.98 -5.50
C GLY A 224 42.29 0.56 -5.85
N GLU A 225 41.65 -0.45 -5.27
CA GLU A 225 41.92 -1.87 -5.43
C GLU A 225 40.70 -2.55 -6.06
N THR A 226 40.98 -3.37 -7.07
CA THR A 226 39.99 -4.19 -7.76
C THR A 226 39.60 -5.36 -6.86
N PHE A 227 38.32 -5.46 -6.51
CA PHE A 227 37.79 -6.65 -5.84
C PHE A 227 37.28 -7.63 -6.90
N GLN A 228 37.56 -8.92 -6.72
CA GLN A 228 36.86 -9.97 -7.43
C GLN A 228 35.81 -10.58 -6.52
N LEU A 229 34.55 -10.47 -6.91
CA LEU A 229 33.49 -11.32 -6.39
C LEU A 229 33.52 -12.63 -7.16
N SER A 230 33.54 -13.75 -6.45
CA SER A 230 33.36 -15.07 -7.04
C SER A 230 32.22 -15.77 -6.32
N PHE A 231 31.24 -16.21 -7.11
CA PHE A 231 30.10 -16.98 -6.64
C PHE A 231 30.38 -18.46 -6.87
N TYR A 232 30.24 -19.29 -5.83
CA TYR A 232 30.35 -20.73 -5.94
C TYR A 232 29.08 -21.39 -5.40
N GLY A 233 28.37 -22.13 -6.27
CA GLY A 233 27.18 -22.90 -5.91
C GLY A 233 26.50 -23.47 -7.17
N GLN A 234 26.02 -24.71 -7.09
CA GLN A 234 25.38 -25.40 -8.21
C GLN A 234 23.85 -25.20 -8.24
N ASP A 235 23.26 -24.72 -7.14
CA ASP A 235 21.80 -24.53 -6.99
C ASP A 235 21.49 -23.18 -6.30
N ILE A 236 21.55 -22.08 -7.07
CA ILE A 236 21.25 -20.72 -6.57
C ILE A 236 19.75 -20.51 -6.34
N GLU A 237 18.91 -21.32 -6.99
CA GLU A 237 17.43 -21.20 -6.95
C GLU A 237 16.85 -21.45 -5.53
N ASP A 238 17.56 -22.19 -4.67
CA ASP A 238 17.10 -22.54 -3.32
C ASP A 238 17.64 -21.61 -2.21
N GLY A 239 18.23 -20.47 -2.55
CA GLY A 239 18.75 -19.50 -1.58
C GLY A 239 20.03 -19.94 -0.84
N ARG A 240 20.73 -20.96 -1.37
CA ARG A 240 21.99 -21.48 -0.82
C ARG A 240 23.16 -21.03 -1.69
N GLY A 241 23.81 -19.93 -1.31
CA GLY A 241 24.98 -19.41 -2.02
C GLY A 241 26.13 -19.07 -1.08
N LEU A 242 27.35 -19.35 -1.52
CA LEU A 242 28.56 -18.86 -0.89
C LEU A 242 29.09 -17.65 -1.68
N VAL A 243 29.09 -16.48 -1.04
CA VAL A 243 29.71 -15.27 -1.60
C VAL A 243 31.08 -15.11 -0.97
N ILE A 244 32.13 -15.23 -1.79
CA ILE A 244 33.51 -14.95 -1.35
C ILE A 244 33.93 -13.62 -1.99
N ILE A 245 34.27 -12.65 -1.13
CA ILE A 245 34.86 -11.39 -1.56
C ILE A 245 36.37 -11.49 -1.32
N THR A 246 37.15 -11.41 -2.40
CA THR A 246 38.62 -11.35 -2.32
C THR A 246 39.14 -10.03 -2.87
N GLY A 247 40.08 -9.42 -2.14
CA GLY A 247 40.83 -8.24 -2.57
C GLY A 247 42.29 -8.57 -2.84
N GLN A 248 42.89 -7.93 -3.85
CA GLN A 248 44.32 -7.94 -4.13
C GLN A 248 44.95 -6.65 -3.58
N PRO A 249 46.24 -6.64 -3.14
CA PRO A 249 47.30 -7.59 -3.49
C PRO A 249 47.60 -8.66 -2.44
N ILE A 250 46.86 -8.68 -1.33
CA ILE A 250 47.03 -9.69 -0.28
C ILE A 250 45.77 -10.52 -0.26
N GLN A 251 45.85 -11.79 -0.69
CA GLN A 251 44.76 -12.76 -0.57
C GLN A 251 44.30 -12.85 0.90
N ARG A 252 43.38 -11.98 1.29
CA ARG A 252 42.65 -12.03 2.54
C ARG A 252 41.21 -12.28 2.17
N THR A 253 40.70 -13.44 2.60
CA THR A 253 39.28 -13.74 2.59
C THR A 253 38.62 -12.88 3.66
N ILE A 254 37.71 -11.97 3.28
CA ILE A 254 37.14 -10.98 4.22
C ILE A 254 35.82 -11.45 4.84
N ALA A 255 35.11 -12.43 4.24
CA ALA A 255 33.94 -13.05 4.85
C ALA A 255 33.60 -14.41 4.24
N GLN A 256 33.07 -15.33 5.05
CA GLN A 256 32.53 -16.62 4.62
C GLN A 256 31.28 -16.94 5.44
N ARG A 257 30.16 -17.32 4.79
CA ARG A 257 28.99 -17.88 5.46
C ARG A 257 28.30 -18.92 4.58
N VAL A 258 27.86 -20.02 5.19
CA VAL A 258 27.06 -21.10 4.59
C VAL A 258 25.76 -21.20 5.40
N PHE A 259 24.61 -21.42 4.75
CA PHE A 259 23.31 -21.62 5.41
C PHE A 259 22.89 -23.11 5.37
N HIS A 260 22.22 -23.59 6.42
CA HIS A 260 22.46 -24.86 7.16
C HIS A 260 21.90 -26.22 6.64
N GLY A 261 22.59 -27.28 7.10
CA GLY A 261 22.12 -28.65 7.32
C GLY A 261 23.32 -29.61 7.49
N ASP A 262 23.73 -29.87 8.74
CA ASP A 262 24.85 -30.70 9.20
C ASP A 262 26.26 -30.05 9.25
N GLU A 263 26.90 -30.31 10.39
CA GLU A 263 28.19 -29.80 10.88
C GLU A 263 29.34 -30.13 9.92
N ILE A 264 30.07 -29.11 9.46
CA ILE A 264 31.41 -29.27 8.87
C ILE A 264 32.37 -28.36 9.63
N ASP A 265 33.29 -28.99 10.34
CA ASP A 265 34.41 -28.33 11.01
C ASP A 265 35.42 -27.86 9.96
N ILE A 266 35.61 -26.55 9.84
CA ILE A 266 36.64 -25.97 8.98
C ILE A 266 37.55 -25.10 9.85
N THR A 267 38.70 -25.65 10.21
CA THR A 267 39.73 -24.95 10.98
C THR A 267 40.53 -24.02 10.05
N PRO A 268 40.53 -22.68 10.23
CA PRO A 268 41.40 -21.81 9.45
C PRO A 268 42.79 -21.79 10.08
N GLN A 269 43.82 -22.28 9.38
CA GLN A 269 45.21 -21.98 9.72
C GLN A 269 45.62 -20.63 9.11
N LEU A 270 45.23 -19.52 9.73
CA LEU A 270 45.83 -18.21 9.43
C LEU A 270 45.97 -17.36 10.69
N SER A 271 47.20 -16.93 10.98
CA SER A 271 47.55 -16.07 12.10
C SER A 271 47.37 -14.59 11.74
N GLY A 272 46.33 -13.95 12.30
CA GLY A 272 46.14 -12.49 12.28
C GLY A 272 44.71 -12.09 12.67
N PRO A 273 44.48 -10.89 13.23
CA PRO A 273 43.15 -10.47 13.69
C PRO A 273 42.24 -10.16 12.49
N LEU A 274 41.20 -10.97 12.31
CA LEU A 274 40.11 -10.75 11.37
C LEU A 274 39.03 -9.89 12.04
N VAL A 275 38.63 -8.81 11.36
CA VAL A 275 37.39 -8.10 11.67
C VAL A 275 36.31 -8.72 10.80
N THR A 276 35.54 -9.65 11.37
CA THR A 276 34.41 -10.28 10.68
C THR A 276 33.16 -9.44 10.95
N ARG A 277 32.56 -8.86 9.90
CA ARG A 277 31.18 -8.33 9.97
C ARG A 277 30.25 -9.34 9.30
N LEU A 278 29.34 -9.92 10.07
CA LEU A 278 28.27 -10.77 9.55
C LEU A 278 27.14 -9.91 8.99
N ILE A 279 26.74 -10.20 7.76
CA ILE A 279 25.54 -9.64 7.14
C ILE A 279 24.67 -10.81 6.73
N SER A 280 23.42 -10.84 7.19
CA SER A 280 22.43 -11.84 6.79
C SER A 280 21.59 -11.23 5.67
N LEU A 281 21.55 -11.88 4.51
CA LEU A 281 20.71 -11.48 3.39
C LEU A 281 19.69 -12.60 3.14
N ASP A 282 18.44 -12.24 2.88
CA ASP A 282 17.41 -13.20 2.51
C ASP A 282 17.59 -13.72 1.06
N PRO A 283 16.98 -14.87 0.70
CA PRO A 283 17.11 -15.48 -0.63
C PRO A 283 16.68 -14.59 -1.80
N VAL A 284 15.67 -13.74 -1.63
CA VAL A 284 15.15 -12.83 -2.67
C VAL A 284 16.20 -11.76 -2.98
N ARG A 285 16.89 -11.26 -1.96
CA ARG A 285 17.99 -10.29 -2.11
C ARG A 285 19.20 -10.89 -2.80
N ILE A 286 19.51 -12.17 -2.57
CA ILE A 286 20.60 -12.87 -3.25
C ILE A 286 20.30 -12.99 -4.75
N SER A 287 19.07 -13.38 -5.11
CA SER A 287 18.65 -13.52 -6.52
C SER A 287 18.76 -12.19 -7.29
N ARG A 288 18.29 -11.08 -6.72
CA ARG A 288 18.40 -9.74 -7.33
C ARG A 288 19.84 -9.24 -7.46
N LEU A 289 20.71 -9.58 -6.50
CA LEU A 289 22.13 -9.22 -6.55
C LEU A 289 22.84 -9.98 -7.68
N VAL A 290 22.52 -11.26 -7.88
CA VAL A 290 23.06 -12.08 -8.97
C VAL A 290 22.63 -11.54 -10.34
N GLN A 291 21.36 -11.15 -10.49
CA GLN A 291 20.85 -10.59 -11.74
C GLN A 291 21.56 -9.28 -12.12
N LYS A 292 21.73 -8.36 -11.17
CA LYS A 292 22.46 -7.09 -11.40
C LYS A 292 23.95 -7.27 -11.73
N VAL A 293 24.59 -8.34 -11.23
CA VAL A 293 25.99 -8.64 -11.56
C VAL A 293 26.12 -9.26 -12.95
N GLN A 294 25.10 -9.96 -13.45
CA GLN A 294 25.09 -10.52 -14.82
C GLN A 294 24.86 -9.45 -15.90
N GLU A 295 24.32 -8.29 -15.54
CA GLU A 295 24.09 -7.16 -16.43
C GLU A 295 25.31 -6.23 -16.62
N ILE A 296 26.39 -6.44 -15.83
CA ILE A 296 27.66 -5.70 -15.89
C ILE A 296 28.72 -6.52 -16.63
#